data_AF-A0A2E6F5Y2-F1
#
_entry.id   AF-A0A2E6F5Y2-F1
#
_cell.length_a   1.000
_cell.length_b   1.000
_cell.length_c   1.000
_cell.angle_alpha   90.00
_cell.angle_beta   90.00
_cell.angle_gamma   90.00
#
_symmetry.space_group_name_H-M   'P 1'
#
loop_
_entity.id
_entity.type
_entity.pdbx_description
1 polymer ?
#
loop_
_entity_poly.entity_id
_entity_poly.type
_entity_poly.pdbx_seq_one_letter_code
_entity_poly.pdbx_strand_id
1 'polypeptide(L)'
;MKDLHEHFGDHVKYSCKVGATHLDNLEGDMSQFPGAKPTFFFAPTQAQKRTEEWGAGEVQKRIGMSLKEFQIHSDGWMKIHRDLGFSKIRAKFSEMVKGRISPDKGVILSTE
;
A
#
# COMPACT_ATOMS: atom_id res chain seq x y z
N MET A 1 18.08 1.23 0.26
CA MET A 1 18.13 0.94 1.71
C MET A 1 19.56 0.84 2.23
N LYS A 2 20.49 0.14 1.57
CA LYS A 2 21.91 0.12 1.95
C LYS A 2 22.48 1.54 2.14
N ASP A 3 22.39 2.39 1.13
CA ASP A 3 22.93 3.76 1.17
C ASP A 3 22.36 4.61 2.31
N LEU A 4 21.08 4.42 2.65
CA LEU A 4 20.44 5.08 3.80
C LEU A 4 21.07 4.62 5.12
N HIS A 5 21.26 3.30 5.29
CA HIS A 5 21.89 2.76 6.49
C HIS A 5 23.36 3.17 6.59
N GLU A 6 24.13 3.11 5.51
CA GLU A 6 25.53 3.54 5.49
C GLU A 6 25.69 5.04 5.78
N HIS A 7 24.80 5.87 5.23
CA HIS A 7 24.86 7.31 5.45
C HIS A 7 24.52 7.73 6.88
N PHE A 8 23.44 7.15 7.45
CA PHE A 8 22.95 7.56 8.76
C PHE A 8 23.53 6.73 9.92
N GLY A 9 24.05 5.53 9.65
CA GLY A 9 24.61 4.62 10.66
C GLY A 9 23.65 4.40 11.82
N ASP A 10 24.15 4.62 13.04
CA ASP A 10 23.40 4.45 14.29
C ASP A 10 22.26 5.47 14.51
N HIS A 11 22.12 6.43 13.59
CA HIS A 11 20.97 7.35 13.56
C HIS A 11 19.75 6.73 12.89
N VAL A 12 19.86 5.60 12.20
CA VAL A 12 18.68 4.83 11.78
C VAL A 12 18.05 4.19 13.02
N LYS A 13 17.00 4.83 13.56
CA LYS A 13 16.32 4.38 14.79
C LYS A 13 15.26 3.30 14.56
N TYR A 14 14.73 3.21 13.35
CA TYR A 14 13.72 2.22 13.01
C TYR A 14 13.85 1.83 11.53
N SER A 15 13.87 0.54 11.27
CA SER A 15 13.86 -0.04 9.93
C SER A 15 12.73 -1.06 9.88
N CYS A 16 11.86 -0.94 8.89
CA CYS A 16 10.61 -1.67 8.83
C CYS A 16 10.39 -2.22 7.43
N LYS A 17 10.11 -3.51 7.35
CA LYS A 17 9.75 -4.19 6.11
C LYS A 17 8.24 -4.36 6.05
N VAL A 18 7.62 -3.74 5.05
CA VAL A 18 6.18 -3.84 4.78
C VAL A 18 5.99 -4.60 3.46
N GLY A 19 5.13 -5.62 3.48
CA GLY A 19 4.88 -6.46 2.31
C GLY A 19 5.84 -7.64 2.19
N ALA A 20 5.26 -8.81 1.93
CA ALA A 20 5.96 -10.07 1.66
C ALA A 20 5.45 -10.70 0.35
N THR A 21 5.07 -9.86 -0.62
CA THR A 21 4.40 -10.33 -1.85
C THR A 21 5.32 -11.16 -2.74
N HIS A 22 6.63 -10.98 -2.62
CA HIS A 22 7.66 -11.85 -3.19
C HIS A 22 8.36 -12.59 -2.06
N LEU A 23 7.76 -13.71 -1.63
CA LEU A 23 8.27 -14.56 -0.54
C LEU A 23 9.72 -15.01 -0.80
N ASP A 24 10.04 -15.31 -2.05
CA ASP A 24 11.37 -15.80 -2.48
C ASP A 24 12.48 -14.74 -2.36
N ASN A 25 12.13 -13.45 -2.33
CA ASN A 25 13.07 -12.32 -2.15
C ASN A 25 12.90 -11.66 -0.78
N LEU A 26 12.40 -12.40 0.21
CA LEU A 26 12.35 -11.88 1.58
C LEU A 26 13.73 -11.63 2.18
N GLU A 27 14.76 -12.28 1.64
CA GLU A 27 16.14 -12.21 2.09
C GLU A 27 16.96 -11.22 1.26
N GLY A 28 16.69 -9.93 1.44
CA GLY A 28 17.79 -8.98 1.36
C GLY A 28 18.52 -9.08 2.70
N ASP A 29 19.74 -9.63 2.74
CA ASP A 29 20.51 -9.71 3.98
C ASP A 29 20.94 -8.30 4.41
N MET A 30 20.07 -7.62 5.15
CA MET A 30 20.34 -6.34 5.78
C MET A 30 21.00 -6.51 7.15
N SER A 31 21.31 -7.75 7.57
CA SER A 31 21.96 -8.02 8.86
C SER A 31 23.35 -7.38 8.94
N GLN A 32 23.96 -7.06 7.80
CA GLN A 32 25.27 -6.42 7.73
C GLN A 32 25.21 -4.88 7.75
N PHE A 33 24.02 -4.28 7.65
CA PHE A 33 23.91 -2.82 7.59
C PHE A 33 23.96 -2.19 8.98
N PRO A 34 24.63 -1.04 9.16
CA PRO A 34 24.69 -0.33 10.44
C PRO A 34 23.33 0.25 10.83
N GLY A 35 23.12 0.55 12.12
CA GLY A 35 21.85 1.03 12.65
C GLY A 35 20.76 -0.05 12.85
N ALA A 36 19.50 0.37 12.94
CA ALA A 36 18.38 -0.50 13.31
C ALA A 36 18.17 -1.68 12.32
N LYS A 37 17.99 -2.90 12.84
CA LYS A 37 17.67 -4.05 12.00
C LYS A 37 16.22 -3.99 11.50
N PRO A 38 15.94 -4.39 10.25
CA PRO A 38 14.58 -4.42 9.75
C PRO A 38 13.69 -5.34 10.58
N THR A 39 12.58 -4.81 11.08
CA THR A 39 11.50 -5.60 11.66
C THR A 39 10.41 -5.83 10.62
N PHE A 40 9.81 -7.02 10.64
CA PHE A 40 8.70 -7.30 9.75
C PHE A 40 7.41 -6.66 10.29
N PHE A 41 6.74 -5.86 9.46
CA PHE A 41 5.42 -5.34 9.75
C PHE A 41 4.36 -6.35 9.31
N PHE A 42 3.78 -7.02 10.30
CA PHE A 42 2.61 -7.84 10.08
C PHE A 42 1.36 -7.07 10.54
N ALA A 43 0.55 -6.62 9.58
CA ALA A 43 -0.60 -5.76 9.87
C ALA A 43 -1.56 -6.32 10.93
N PRO A 44 -1.86 -7.64 10.98
CA PRO A 44 -2.72 -8.21 12.02
C PRO A 44 -2.19 -8.02 13.45
N THR A 45 -0.91 -8.26 13.71
CA THR A 45 -0.35 -8.08 15.08
C THR A 45 -0.31 -6.61 15.48
N GLN A 46 -0.12 -5.70 14.52
CA GLN A 46 -0.19 -4.27 14.77
C GLN A 46 -1.63 -3.82 15.08
N ALA A 47 -2.63 -4.37 14.37
CA ALA A 47 -4.03 -4.12 14.68
C ALA A 47 -4.42 -4.64 16.08
N GLN A 48 -3.94 -5.83 16.46
CA GLN A 48 -4.13 -6.39 17.81
C GLN A 48 -3.52 -5.47 18.87
N LYS A 49 -2.24 -5.12 18.73
CA LYS A 49 -1.54 -4.21 19.65
C LYS A 49 -2.30 -2.90 19.84
N ARG A 50 -2.78 -2.29 18.76
CA ARG A 50 -3.54 -1.04 18.83
C ARG A 50 -4.94 -1.22 19.44
N THR A 51 -5.53 -2.39 19.30
CA THR A 51 -6.77 -2.73 20.00
C THR A 51 -6.55 -2.80 21.50
N GLU A 52 -5.43 -3.38 21.96
CA GLU A 52 -5.05 -3.45 23.37
C GLU A 52 -4.71 -2.06 23.95
N GLU A 53 -3.98 -1.22 23.19
CA GLU A 53 -3.56 0.10 23.65
C GLU A 53 -4.66 1.17 23.61
N TRP A 54 -5.55 1.13 22.61
CA TRP A 54 -6.51 2.21 22.34
C TRP A 54 -7.96 1.80 22.60
N GLY A 55 -8.21 0.52 22.89
CA GLY A 55 -9.53 -0.04 23.08
C GLY A 55 -10.16 -0.58 21.79
N ALA A 56 -11.20 -1.40 21.99
CA ALA A 56 -11.92 -2.05 20.91
C ALA A 56 -12.54 -1.04 19.93
N GLY A 57 -12.31 -1.26 18.63
CA GLY A 57 -12.93 -0.48 17.55
C GLY A 57 -12.20 0.81 17.15
N GLU A 58 -11.27 1.32 17.96
CA GLU A 58 -10.60 2.60 17.67
C GLU A 58 -9.70 2.53 16.43
N VAL A 59 -9.04 1.38 16.20
CA VAL A 59 -8.22 1.15 15.00
C VAL A 59 -9.07 1.24 13.73
N GLN A 60 -10.19 0.53 13.72
CA GLN A 60 -11.14 0.48 12.60
C GLN A 60 -11.73 1.85 12.34
N LYS A 61 -12.10 2.59 13.40
CA LYS A 61 -12.60 3.96 13.30
C LYS A 61 -11.59 4.88 12.64
N ARG A 62 -10.32 4.87 13.08
CA ARG A 62 -9.28 5.72 12.49
C ARG A 62 -9.01 5.38 11.03
N ILE A 63 -8.93 4.09 10.70
CA ILE A 63 -8.78 3.65 9.30
C ILE A 63 -9.96 4.14 8.45
N GLY A 64 -11.20 4.00 8.94
CA GLY A 64 -12.38 4.47 8.25
C GLY A 64 -12.41 5.99 8.04
N MET A 65 -11.98 6.77 9.04
CA MET A 65 -11.86 8.23 8.91
C MET A 65 -10.82 8.63 7.86
N SER A 66 -9.63 8.05 7.90
CA SER A 66 -8.59 8.32 6.88
C SER A 66 -9.01 7.87 5.49
N LEU A 67 -9.74 6.75 5.36
CA LEU A 67 -10.30 6.32 4.07
C LEU A 67 -11.32 7.32 3.55
N LYS A 68 -12.20 7.84 4.41
CA LYS A 68 -13.18 8.87 4.04
C LYS A 68 -12.49 10.15 3.54
N GLU A 69 -11.46 10.61 4.24
CA GLU A 69 -10.67 11.78 3.82
C GLU A 69 -9.97 11.54 2.48
N PHE A 70 -9.40 10.35 2.29
CA PHE A 70 -8.79 9.94 1.02
C PHE A 70 -9.80 9.91 -0.13
N GLN A 71 -11.03 9.42 0.10
CA GLN A 71 -12.11 9.43 -0.88
C GLN A 71 -12.49 10.86 -1.29
N ILE A 72 -12.73 11.74 -0.32
CA ILE A 72 -13.04 13.16 -0.57
C ILE A 72 -11.94 13.83 -1.40
N HIS A 73 -10.67 13.56 -1.06
CA HIS A 73 -9.55 14.08 -1.83
C HIS A 73 -9.54 13.50 -3.26
N SER A 74 -9.81 12.21 -3.41
CA SER A 74 -9.84 11.50 -4.70
C SER A 74 -10.93 12.03 -5.63
N ASP A 75 -12.08 12.41 -5.09
CA ASP A 75 -13.18 13.02 -5.88
C ASP A 75 -12.76 14.31 -6.59
N GLY A 76 -11.75 15.02 -6.07
CA GLY A 76 -11.26 16.27 -6.66
C GLY A 76 -10.40 16.09 -7.91
N TRP A 77 -9.81 14.91 -8.13
CA TRP A 77 -8.88 14.69 -9.25
C TRP A 77 -9.22 13.47 -10.12
N MET A 78 -9.92 12.48 -9.59
CA MET A 78 -10.20 11.24 -10.31
C MET A 78 -11.49 11.32 -11.13
N LYS A 79 -11.40 10.95 -12.41
CA LYS A 79 -12.51 10.89 -13.37
C LYS A 79 -12.98 9.45 -13.53
N ILE A 80 -14.10 9.12 -12.91
CA ILE A 80 -14.68 7.77 -12.97
C ILE A 80 -15.29 7.52 -14.35
N HIS A 81 -14.84 6.43 -14.99
CA HIS A 81 -15.37 5.92 -16.24
C HIS A 81 -15.94 4.53 -16.01
N ARG A 82 -17.19 4.34 -16.45
CA ARG A 82 -17.92 3.08 -16.33
C ARG A 82 -18.15 2.52 -17.72
N ASP A 83 -17.75 1.27 -17.92
CA ASP A 83 -18.00 0.54 -19.16
C ASP A 83 -18.58 -0.85 -18.85
N LEU A 84 -19.39 -1.36 -19.77
CA LEU A 84 -20.09 -2.64 -19.63
C LEU A 84 -19.71 -3.62 -20.75
N GLY A 85 -19.68 -4.90 -20.40
CA GLY A 85 -19.54 -6.01 -21.32
C GLY A 85 -18.10 -6.47 -21.58
N PHE A 86 -17.95 -7.75 -21.89
CA PHE A 86 -16.64 -8.43 -22.04
C PHE A 86 -15.70 -7.78 -23.06
N SER A 87 -16.24 -7.21 -24.15
CA SER A 87 -15.43 -6.50 -25.15
C SER A 87 -14.75 -5.27 -24.56
N LYS A 88 -15.51 -4.46 -23.79
CA LYS A 88 -14.97 -3.27 -23.12
C LYS A 88 -13.99 -3.63 -22.03
N ILE A 89 -14.27 -4.68 -21.24
CA ILE A 89 -13.36 -5.20 -20.22
C ILE A 89 -12.01 -5.55 -20.84
N ARG A 90 -12.03 -6.36 -21.91
CA ARG A 90 -10.80 -6.79 -22.61
C ARG A 90 -10.01 -5.61 -23.14
N ALA A 91 -10.68 -4.66 -23.79
CA ALA A 91 -10.04 -3.47 -24.35
C ALA A 91 -9.37 -2.62 -23.26
N LYS A 92 -10.11 -2.30 -22.19
CA LYS A 92 -9.62 -1.45 -21.09
C LYS A 92 -8.50 -2.11 -20.30
N PHE A 93 -8.61 -3.41 -20.02
CA PHE A 93 -7.52 -4.15 -19.40
C PHE A 93 -6.25 -4.14 -20.26
N SER A 94 -6.40 -4.34 -21.58
CA SER A 94 -5.27 -4.28 -22.52
C SER A 94 -4.61 -2.91 -22.57
N GLU A 95 -5.38 -1.82 -22.49
CA GLU A 95 -4.86 -0.45 -22.39
C GLU A 95 -4.09 -0.23 -21.08
N MET A 96 -4.63 -0.72 -19.95
CA MET A 96 -4.02 -0.60 -18.62
C MET A 96 -2.68 -1.32 -18.55
N VAL A 97 -2.61 -2.58 -18.99
CA VAL A 97 -1.36 -3.37 -19.01
C VAL A 97 -0.29 -2.70 -19.88
N LYS A 98 -0.70 -1.99 -20.94
CA LYS A 98 0.20 -1.23 -21.82
C LYS A 98 0.54 0.17 -21.28
N GLY A 99 0.09 0.53 -20.08
CA GLY A 99 0.34 1.85 -19.47
C GLY A 99 -0.34 3.02 -20.19
N ARG A 100 -1.45 2.78 -20.90
CA ARG A 100 -2.15 3.81 -21.71
C ARG A 100 -3.34 4.45 -21.01
N ILE A 101 -3.62 4.06 -19.77
CA ILE A 101 -4.65 4.69 -18.95
C ILE A 101 -4.00 5.83 -18.17
N SER A 102 -4.54 7.03 -18.32
CA SER A 102 -4.09 8.20 -17.56
C SER A 102 -4.29 7.94 -16.05
N PRO A 103 -3.37 8.39 -15.18
CA PRO A 103 -3.51 8.21 -13.73
C PRO A 103 -4.80 8.79 -13.15
N ASP A 104 -5.31 9.90 -13.71
CA ASP A 104 -6.57 10.54 -13.29
C ASP A 104 -7.83 9.77 -13.69
N LYS A 105 -7.70 8.62 -14.37
CA LYS A 105 -8.83 7.84 -14.86
C LYS A 105 -9.09 6.60 -14.00
N GLY A 106 -10.12 6.67 -13.16
CA GLY A 106 -10.67 5.50 -12.46
C GLY A 106 -11.59 4.69 -13.38
N VAL A 107 -11.28 3.43 -13.63
CA VAL A 107 -12.07 2.57 -14.54
C VAL A 107 -12.84 1.54 -13.72
N ILE A 108 -14.17 1.55 -13.84
CA ILE A 108 -15.06 0.53 -13.25
C ILE A 108 -15.69 -0.24 -14.40
N LEU A 109 -15.52 -1.56 -14.39
CA LEU A 109 -15.96 -2.45 -15.45
C LEU A 109 -16.91 -3.49 -14.87
N SER A 110 -18.01 -3.75 -15.56
CA SER A 110 -18.96 -4.81 -15.20
C SER A 110 -19.34 -5.62 -16.43
N THR A 111 -19.75 -6.87 -16.21
CA THR A 111 -20.31 -7.74 -17.26
C THR A 111 -21.78 -7.47 -17.50
N GLU A 112 -22.45 -6.85 -16.52
CA GLU A 112 -23.89 -6.53 -16.48
C GLU A 112 -24.12 -5.10 -15.97
#